data_AF-A0A9Q0N537-F1
#
_entry.id   AF-A0A9Q0N537-F1
#
_cell.length_a   1.000
_cell.length_b   1.000
_cell.length_c   1.000
_cell.angle_alpha   90.00
_cell.angle_beta   90.00
_cell.angle_gamma   90.00
#
_symmetry.space_group_name_H-M   'P 1'
#
loop_
_entity.id
_entity.type
_entity.pdbx_description
1 polymer ?
#
loop_
_entity_poly.entity_id
_entity_poly.type
_entity_poly.pdbx_seq_one_letter_code
_entity_poly.pdbx_strand_id
1 'polypeptide(L)'
;MKIVVFILSAVVLVSSEEGYVIKTRDDVADSFRHCLTTLHVSRETFKSTNWNLHADNDLVRSMIKCIVADFGLFDDSTGFHKNRMVKQFGGETVRVKVEKCIQDNPNGEPTVDKSVQKIRCIAM
;
A
#
# COMPACT_ATOMS: atom_id res chain seq x y z
N MET A 1 -29.87 37.45 -8.05
CA MET A 1 -29.77 36.79 -6.74
C MET A 1 -29.46 35.33 -6.96
N LYS A 2 -28.42 34.83 -6.28
CA LYS A 2 -28.12 33.43 -5.90
C LYS A 2 -27.85 32.47 -7.08
N ILE A 3 -26.58 32.30 -7.47
CA ILE A 3 -25.67 31.20 -7.03
C ILE A 3 -26.36 29.85 -7.28
N VAL A 4 -25.93 29.00 -8.21
CA VAL A 4 -24.72 28.17 -8.04
C VAL A 4 -24.11 27.78 -9.38
N VAL A 5 -22.88 28.25 -9.62
CA VAL A 5 -21.93 27.62 -10.53
C VAL A 5 -21.48 26.33 -9.84
N PHE A 6 -22.16 25.22 -10.10
CA PHE A 6 -21.71 23.90 -9.64
C PHE A 6 -20.57 23.46 -10.54
N ILE A 7 -19.36 23.93 -10.19
CA ILE A 7 -18.10 23.26 -10.53
C ILE A 7 -18.17 21.88 -9.88
N LEU A 8 -18.67 20.89 -10.61
CA LEU A 8 -18.28 19.50 -10.36
C LEU A 8 -17.01 19.28 -11.16
N SER A 9 -15.92 19.72 -10.54
CA SER A 9 -14.58 19.25 -10.77
C SER A 9 -14.61 17.73 -10.93
N ALA A 10 -14.47 17.27 -12.17
CA ALA A 10 -13.94 15.96 -12.44
C ALA A 10 -12.57 15.92 -11.76
N VAL A 11 -12.53 15.34 -10.56
CA VAL A 11 -11.28 14.86 -9.98
C VAL A 11 -10.87 13.71 -10.89
N VAL A 12 -10.21 14.05 -11.99
CA VAL A 12 -9.37 13.11 -12.71
C VAL A 12 -8.31 12.74 -11.68
N LEU A 13 -8.47 11.58 -11.07
CA LEU A 13 -7.39 10.91 -10.35
C LEU A 13 -6.32 10.64 -11.40
N VAL A 14 -5.49 11.66 -11.66
CA VAL A 14 -4.27 11.54 -12.44
C VAL A 14 -3.36 10.66 -11.58
N SER A 15 -3.50 9.35 -11.75
CA SER A 15 -2.50 8.39 -11.32
C SER A 15 -1.34 8.49 -12.31
N SER A 16 -0.69 9.65 -12.39
CA SER A 16 0.55 9.76 -13.16
C SER A 16 1.61 9.03 -12.35
N GLU A 17 2.10 7.92 -12.89
CA GLU A 17 3.24 7.20 -12.32
C GLU A 17 4.48 8.10 -12.20
N GLU A 18 4.56 9.16 -13.03
CA GLU A 18 5.63 10.16 -13.05
C GLU A 18 5.68 11.04 -11.78
N GLY A 19 4.56 11.21 -11.07
CA GLY A 19 4.45 12.07 -9.88
C GLY A 19 4.70 11.38 -8.53
N TYR A 20 5.02 10.08 -8.50
CA TYR A 20 5.13 9.35 -7.23
C TYR A 20 6.26 9.90 -6.34
N VAL A 21 5.94 10.28 -5.11
CA VAL A 21 6.90 10.73 -4.09
C VAL A 21 7.25 9.56 -3.19
N ILE A 22 8.55 9.28 -3.04
CA ILE A 22 9.07 8.22 -2.17
C ILE A 22 8.64 8.49 -0.73
N LYS A 23 8.07 7.47 -0.09
CA LYS A 23 7.64 7.52 1.30
C LYS A 23 8.80 7.23 2.22
N THR A 24 8.89 8.04 3.26
CA THR A 24 9.93 8.02 4.28
C THR A 24 9.52 7.13 5.46
N ARG A 25 10.39 7.03 6.47
CA ARG A 25 10.05 6.34 7.73
C ARG A 25 8.95 7.06 8.50
N ASP A 26 8.90 8.39 8.43
CA ASP A 26 7.86 9.17 9.11
C ASP A 26 6.49 8.92 8.46
N ASP A 27 6.46 8.85 7.12
CA ASP A 27 5.26 8.45 6.37
C ASP A 27 4.77 7.04 6.79
N VAL A 28 5.68 6.10 7.07
CA VAL A 28 5.31 4.77 7.57
C VAL A 28 4.66 4.87 8.95
N ALA A 29 5.19 5.70 9.85
CA ALA A 29 4.62 5.88 11.18
C ALA A 29 3.22 6.50 11.11
N ASP A 30 3.02 7.48 10.24
CA ASP A 30 1.73 8.14 10.03
C ASP A 30 0.71 7.19 9.39
N SER A 31 1.13 6.47 8.34
CA SER A 31 0.30 5.44 7.70
C SER A 31 -0.06 4.31 8.66
N PHE A 32 0.87 3.89 9.52
CA PHE A 32 0.60 2.88 10.54
C PHE A 32 -0.47 3.34 11.53
N ARG A 33 -0.43 4.62 11.98
CA ARG A 33 -1.49 5.19 12.83
C ARG A 33 -2.83 5.30 12.10
N HIS A 34 -2.81 5.71 10.84
CA HIS A 34 -3.99 5.72 9.98
C HIS A 34 -4.61 4.32 9.90
N CYS A 35 -3.80 3.31 9.59
CA CYS A 35 -4.25 1.93 9.43
C CYS A 35 -4.70 1.28 10.74
N LEU A 36 -4.12 1.63 11.90
CA LEU A 36 -4.67 1.22 13.20
C LEU A 36 -6.12 1.70 13.38
N THR A 37 -6.39 2.92 12.93
CA THR A 37 -7.73 3.53 13.01
C THR A 37 -8.67 2.88 11.99
N THR A 38 -8.25 2.76 10.73
CA THR A 38 -9.03 2.16 9.63
C THR A 38 -9.40 0.70 9.93
N LEU A 39 -8.48 -0.07 10.52
CA LEU A 39 -8.71 -1.46 10.90
C LEU A 39 -9.35 -1.61 12.29
N HIS A 40 -9.73 -0.51 12.95
CA HIS A 40 -10.37 -0.50 14.26
C HIS A 40 -9.60 -1.30 15.32
N VAL A 41 -8.27 -1.19 15.31
CA VAL A 41 -7.40 -1.93 16.23
C VAL A 41 -7.51 -1.35 17.63
N SER A 42 -8.00 -2.15 18.57
CA SER A 42 -8.08 -1.76 19.97
C SER A 42 -6.67 -1.59 20.58
N ARG A 43 -6.57 -0.79 21.65
CA ARG A 43 -5.31 -0.61 22.38
C ARG A 43 -4.78 -1.93 22.97
N GLU A 44 -5.68 -2.82 23.40
CA GLU A 44 -5.31 -4.12 23.94
C GLU A 44 -4.73 -5.01 22.85
N THR A 45 -5.42 -5.13 21.71
CA THR A 45 -4.96 -5.86 20.54
C THR A 45 -3.62 -5.32 20.04
N PHE A 46 -3.45 -3.99 20.01
CA PHE A 46 -2.19 -3.37 19.61
C PHE A 46 -1.01 -3.84 20.49
N LYS A 47 -1.21 -3.90 21.82
CA LYS A 47 -0.16 -4.30 22.76
C LYS A 47 0.15 -5.80 22.70
N SER A 48 -0.84 -6.64 22.43
CA SER A 48 -0.67 -8.11 22.39
C SER A 48 -0.21 -8.63 21.03
N THR A 49 -0.29 -7.81 19.97
CA THR A 49 0.12 -8.21 18.62
C THR A 49 1.63 -8.10 18.42
N ASN A 50 2.24 -9.15 17.87
CA ASN A 50 3.61 -9.11 17.39
C ASN A 50 3.66 -8.43 16.01
N TRP A 51 4.02 -7.16 15.97
CA TRP A 51 4.09 -6.34 14.74
C TRP A 51 5.31 -6.61 13.84
N ASN A 52 5.87 -7.82 13.90
CA ASN A 52 6.93 -8.23 12.99
C ASN A 52 6.38 -8.41 11.56
N LEU A 53 7.06 -7.85 10.55
CA LEU A 53 6.69 -7.96 9.14
C LEU A 53 6.43 -9.40 8.69
N HIS A 54 7.13 -10.38 9.25
CA HIS A 54 7.06 -11.81 8.93
C HIS A 54 6.15 -12.62 9.87
N ALA A 55 5.49 -11.99 10.84
CA ALA A 55 4.56 -12.69 11.72
C ALA A 55 3.42 -13.35 10.92
N ASP A 56 3.07 -14.57 11.29
CA ASP A 56 1.90 -15.27 10.73
C ASP A 56 0.63 -14.85 11.48
N ASN A 57 0.17 -13.62 11.21
CA ASN A 57 -0.96 -13.01 11.89
C ASN A 57 -1.81 -12.19 10.90
N ASP A 58 -3.12 -12.45 10.85
CA ASP A 58 -4.06 -11.80 9.91
C ASP A 58 -4.12 -10.27 10.07
N LEU A 59 -4.06 -9.78 11.30
CA LEU A 59 -4.06 -8.35 11.57
C LEU A 59 -2.78 -7.69 11.05
N VAL A 60 -1.63 -8.34 11.24
CA VAL A 60 -0.35 -7.86 10.69
C VAL A 60 -0.40 -7.84 9.16
N ARG A 61 -0.95 -8.87 8.53
CA ARG A 61 -1.12 -8.89 7.07
C ARG A 61 -2.04 -7.77 6.58
N SER A 62 -3.16 -7.56 7.28
CA SER A 62 -4.11 -6.49 6.97
C SER A 62 -3.48 -5.09 7.14
N MET A 63 -2.67 -4.91 8.18
CA MET A 63 -1.90 -3.70 8.43
C MET A 63 -0.93 -3.41 7.29
N ILE A 64 -0.16 -4.42 6.85
CA ILE A 64 0.76 -4.28 5.72
C ILE A 64 -0.01 -3.88 4.46
N LYS A 65 -1.10 -4.59 4.11
CA LYS A 65 -1.94 -4.25 2.94
C LYS A 65 -2.41 -2.79 3.02
N CYS A 66 -2.89 -2.36 4.17
CA CYS A 66 -3.37 -1.00 4.37
C CYS A 66 -2.26 0.05 4.11
N ILE A 67 -1.05 -0.16 4.62
CA ILE A 67 0.08 0.77 4.44
C ILE A 67 0.49 0.86 2.96
N VAL A 68 0.62 -0.27 2.26
CA VAL A 68 0.95 -0.22 0.82
C VAL A 68 -0.17 0.41 -0.02
N ALA A 69 -1.43 0.25 0.39
CA ALA A 69 -2.54 0.93 -0.26
C ALA A 69 -2.52 2.45 -0.01
N ASP A 70 -2.30 2.88 1.23
CA ASP A 70 -2.18 4.29 1.62
C ASP A 70 -0.99 4.97 0.93
N PHE A 71 0.10 4.23 0.69
CA PHE A 71 1.22 4.71 -0.10
C PHE A 71 0.92 4.80 -1.60
N GLY A 72 -0.23 4.30 -2.07
CA GLY A 72 -0.57 4.26 -3.49
C GLY A 72 0.34 3.31 -4.27
N LEU A 73 0.88 2.30 -3.60
CA LEU A 73 1.70 1.23 -4.18
C LEU A 73 0.85 0.04 -4.62
N PHE A 74 -0.35 -0.07 -4.06
CA PHE A 74 -1.27 -1.16 -4.26
C PHE A 74 -2.71 -0.64 -4.31
N ASP A 75 -3.52 -1.21 -5.18
CA ASP A 75 -4.95 -0.97 -5.26
C ASP A 75 -5.70 -2.30 -5.49
N ASP A 76 -6.90 -2.44 -4.94
CA ASP A 76 -7.65 -3.69 -5.04
C ASP A 76 -8.16 -3.99 -6.46
N SER A 77 -8.33 -2.97 -7.30
CA SER A 77 -8.78 -3.14 -8.69
C SER A 77 -7.64 -3.46 -9.66
N THR A 78 -6.45 -2.88 -9.45
CA THR A 78 -5.31 -3.01 -10.39
C THR A 78 -4.10 -3.75 -9.84
N GLY A 79 -4.07 -4.05 -8.54
CA GLY A 79 -2.93 -4.67 -7.86
C GLY A 79 -1.78 -3.69 -7.62
N PHE A 80 -0.54 -4.16 -7.73
CA PHE A 80 0.65 -3.35 -7.46
C PHE A 80 0.99 -2.40 -8.60
N HIS A 81 1.22 -1.12 -8.26
CA HIS A 81 1.78 -0.13 -9.17
C HIS A 81 3.29 -0.34 -9.32
N LYS A 82 3.66 -1.20 -10.28
CA LYS A 82 5.03 -1.65 -10.54
C LYS A 82 6.07 -0.52 -10.54
N ASN A 83 5.85 0.56 -11.28
CA ASN A 83 6.83 1.64 -11.37
C ASN A 83 7.01 2.38 -10.03
N ARG A 84 5.93 2.55 -9.25
CA ARG A 84 5.99 3.13 -7.90
C ARG A 84 6.70 2.21 -6.92
N MET A 85 6.45 0.91 -7.01
CA MET A 85 7.14 -0.12 -6.23
C MET A 85 8.65 -0.07 -6.50
N VAL A 86 9.07 -0.07 -7.77
CA VAL A 86 10.49 0.07 -8.13
C VAL A 86 11.09 1.33 -7.52
N LYS A 87 10.40 2.48 -7.68
CA LYS A 87 10.86 3.76 -7.14
C LYS A 87 10.98 3.75 -5.61
N GLN A 88 10.02 3.16 -4.90
CA GLN A 88 10.01 3.10 -3.44
C GLN A 88 11.12 2.22 -2.85
N PHE A 89 11.41 1.07 -3.48
CA PHE A 89 12.25 0.03 -2.88
C PHE A 89 13.72 0.06 -3.29
N GLY A 90 14.17 1.07 -4.03
CA GLY A 90 15.59 1.21 -4.42
C GLY A 90 15.82 1.72 -5.84
N GLY A 91 14.76 2.06 -6.56
CA GLY A 91 14.85 2.51 -7.95
C GLY A 91 15.25 1.38 -8.90
N GLU A 92 15.89 1.75 -10.00
CA GLU A 92 16.15 0.83 -11.12
C GLU A 92 17.02 -0.38 -10.73
N THR A 93 17.87 -0.25 -9.71
CA THR A 93 18.75 -1.32 -9.22
C THR A 93 18.00 -2.54 -8.70
N VAL A 94 16.77 -2.35 -8.21
CA VAL A 94 15.94 -3.43 -7.66
C VAL A 94 14.80 -3.85 -8.60
N ARG A 95 14.73 -3.29 -9.82
CA ARG A 95 13.60 -3.51 -10.74
C ARG A 95 13.33 -4.99 -10.96
N VAL A 96 14.35 -5.77 -11.33
CA VAL A 96 14.21 -7.21 -11.59
C VAL A 96 13.66 -7.95 -10.37
N LYS A 97 14.13 -7.62 -9.17
CA LYS A 97 13.66 -8.23 -7.92
C LYS A 97 12.20 -7.87 -7.65
N VAL A 98 11.85 -6.58 -7.75
CA VAL A 98 10.49 -6.09 -7.55
C VAL A 98 9.54 -6.76 -8.53
N GLU A 99 9.88 -6.76 -9.82
CA GLU A 99 9.08 -7.38 -10.88
C GLU A 99 8.87 -8.88 -10.64
N LYS A 100 9.92 -9.60 -10.26
CA LYS A 100 9.84 -11.02 -9.90
C LYS A 100 8.93 -11.25 -8.69
N CYS A 101 9.02 -10.41 -7.68
CA CYS A 101 8.19 -10.52 -6.47
C CYS A 101 6.72 -10.19 -6.76
N ILE A 102 6.42 -9.25 -7.67
CA ILE A 102 5.05 -8.83 -7.97
C ILE A 102 4.43 -9.50 -9.20
N GLN A 103 5.16 -10.39 -9.88
CA GLN A 103 4.73 -11.08 -11.10
C GLN A 103 3.36 -11.78 -10.97
N ASP A 104 2.73 -11.98 -12.12
CA ASP A 104 1.27 -11.94 -12.35
C ASP A 104 0.37 -12.71 -11.36
N ASN A 105 -0.76 -12.07 -11.08
CA ASN A 105 -1.97 -12.68 -10.51
C ASN A 105 -3.03 -12.60 -11.62
N PRO A 106 -2.92 -13.40 -12.71
CA PRO A 106 -3.51 -13.06 -14.00
C PRO A 106 -5.05 -13.10 -14.04
N ASN A 107 -5.76 -13.61 -13.02
CA ASN A 107 -7.23 -13.69 -12.99
C ASN A 107 -7.82 -13.69 -11.56
N GLY A 108 -7.15 -13.12 -10.56
CA GLY A 108 -7.66 -13.14 -9.18
C GLY A 108 -7.56 -11.77 -8.53
N GLU A 109 -8.63 -11.34 -7.85
CA GLU A 109 -8.57 -10.18 -6.97
C GLU A 109 -7.36 -10.31 -6.02
N PRO A 110 -6.56 -9.25 -5.86
CA PRO A 110 -5.42 -9.31 -4.98
C PRO A 110 -5.87 -9.41 -3.52
N THR A 111 -5.66 -10.58 -2.92
CA THR A 111 -5.97 -10.80 -1.49
C THR A 111 -4.93 -10.13 -0.60
N VAL A 112 -5.28 -9.89 0.67
CA VAL A 112 -4.35 -9.44 1.72
C VAL A 112 -3.11 -10.33 1.76
N ASP A 113 -3.30 -11.65 1.84
CA ASP A 113 -2.19 -12.61 1.98
C ASP A 113 -1.25 -12.59 0.77
N LYS A 114 -1.80 -12.60 -0.44
CA LYS A 114 -1.01 -12.53 -1.67
C LYS A 114 -0.22 -11.22 -1.73
N SER A 115 -0.85 -10.10 -1.37
CA SER A 115 -0.20 -8.78 -1.42
C SER A 115 0.96 -8.70 -0.42
N VAL A 116 0.78 -9.24 0.77
CA VAL A 116 1.81 -9.24 1.82
C VAL A 116 2.99 -10.14 1.49
N GLN A 117 2.75 -11.33 0.92
CA GLN A 117 3.83 -12.22 0.47
C GLN A 117 4.75 -11.52 -0.55
N LYS A 118 4.16 -10.73 -1.46
CA LYS A 118 4.91 -9.95 -2.45
C LYS A 118 5.79 -8.87 -1.79
N ILE A 119 5.29 -8.18 -0.76
CA ILE A 119 6.09 -7.22 0.02
C ILE A 119 7.22 -7.90 0.79
N ARG A 120 6.94 -9.03 1.44
CA ARG A 120 7.97 -9.81 2.15
C ARG A 120 9.08 -10.28 1.21
N CYS A 121 8.75 -10.69 -0.01
CA CYS A 121 9.74 -11.05 -1.04
C CYS A 121 10.69 -9.89 -1.39
N ILE A 122 10.18 -8.66 -1.43
CA ILE A 122 11.01 -7.48 -1.72
C ILE A 122 11.91 -7.12 -0.54
N ALA A 123 11.42 -7.30 0.69
CA ALA A 123 12.13 -6.95 1.93
C ALA A 123 13.18 -7.96 2.41
N MET A 124 13.24 -9.16 1.81
CA MET A 124 14.27 -10.20 2.06
C MET A 124 15.56 -9.94 1.30
#